data_AF-A0A1M3DRT4-F1
#
_entry.id   AF-A0A1M3DRT4-F1
#
_cell.length_a   1.000
_cell.length_b   1.000
_cell.length_c   1.000
_cell.angle_alpha   90.00
_cell.angle_beta   90.00
_cell.angle_gamma   90.00
#
_symmetry.space_group_name_H-M   'P 1'
#
loop_
_entity.id
_entity.type
_entity.pdbx_description
1 polymer ?
#
loop_
_entity_poly.entity_id
_entity_poly.type
_entity_poly.pdbx_seq_one_letter_code
_entity_poly.pdbx_strand_id
1 'polypeptide(L)'
;MLALCGALLGFLSSAMPEIMRFINQHRDRLQELAIMDRQMEFSKLGHAHRLEEIRLTSESNEQIALIQSQRRVKVKWVDGLAGSVRPVITYAFFGLYAAVKLASWYSWVAGSNVPTVTALIHIWSGEDEALFAAVMSFWFGHRALNRKR
;
A
#
# COMPACT_ATOMS: atom_id res chain seq x y z
N MET A 1 7.07 23.42 78.69
CA MET A 1 7.35 22.32 77.74
C MET A 1 6.37 22.29 76.57
N LEU A 2 5.05 22.47 76.78
CA LEU A 2 4.04 22.62 75.71
C LEU A 2 4.33 23.75 74.70
N ALA A 3 4.84 24.91 75.15
CA ALA A 3 5.22 26.01 74.27
C ALA A 3 6.41 25.68 73.33
N LEU A 4 7.32 24.80 73.76
CA LEU A 4 8.47 24.38 72.94
C LEU A 4 8.03 23.41 71.83
N CYS A 5 7.13 22.49 72.15
CA CYS A 5 6.51 21.60 71.17
C CYS A 5 5.61 22.35 70.18
N GLY A 6 4.89 23.38 70.64
CA GLY A 6 4.08 24.25 69.77
C GLY A 6 4.92 25.10 68.82
N ALA A 7 6.05 25.63 69.27
CA ALA A 7 6.99 26.37 68.42
C ALA A 7 7.68 25.48 67.37
N LEU A 8 8.08 24.25 67.75
CA LEU A 8 8.63 23.25 66.83
C LEU A 8 7.62 22.77 65.79
N LEU A 9 6.37 22.52 66.19
CA LEU A 9 5.30 22.16 65.27
C LEU A 9 4.92 23.32 64.33
N GLY A 10 4.93 24.56 64.81
CA GLY A 10 4.73 25.74 63.98
C GLY A 10 5.84 25.93 62.93
N PHE A 11 7.09 25.66 63.30
CA PHE A 11 8.24 25.70 62.39
C PHE A 11 8.22 24.56 61.35
N LEU A 12 7.90 23.32 61.75
CA LEU A 12 7.71 22.22 60.79
C LEU A 12 6.52 22.48 59.85
N SER A 13 5.44 23.06 60.37
CA SER A 13 4.27 23.44 59.58
C SER A 13 4.60 24.54 58.56
N SER A 14 5.54 25.46 58.85
CA SER A 14 5.97 26.47 57.89
C SER A 14 6.95 25.94 56.82
N ALA A 15 7.64 24.83 57.08
CA ALA A 15 8.56 24.19 56.14
C ALA A 15 7.86 23.17 55.21
N MET A 16 6.70 22.64 55.61
CA MET A 16 5.88 21.70 54.82
C MET A 16 5.50 22.22 53.42
N PRO A 17 5.10 23.50 53.23
CA PRO A 17 4.76 24.04 51.92
C PRO A 17 5.98 24.08 50.99
N GLU A 18 7.17 24.34 51.52
CA GLU A 18 8.40 24.46 50.74
C GLU A 18 8.91 23.11 50.22
N ILE A 19 8.80 22.06 51.06
CA ILE A 19 9.05 20.66 50.65
C ILE A 19 8.07 20.26 49.55
N MET A 20 6.78 20.59 49.71
CA MET A 20 5.75 20.27 48.71
C MET A 20 6.02 21.00 47.38
N ARG A 21 6.48 22.25 47.41
CA ARG A 21 6.87 23.00 46.22
C ARG A 21 8.05 22.35 45.50
N PHE A 22 9.06 21.88 46.23
CA PHE A 22 10.22 21.20 45.62
C PHE A 22 9.82 19.88 44.94
N ILE A 23 8.94 19.09 45.58
CA ILE A 23 8.41 17.85 44.99
C ILE A 23 7.59 18.16 43.73
N ASN A 24 6.72 19.17 43.78
CA ASN A 24 5.91 19.57 42.63
C ASN A 24 6.79 20.07 41.47
N GLN A 25 7.79 20.92 41.74
CA GLN A 25 8.75 21.37 40.72
C GLN A 25 9.50 20.21 40.06
N HIS A 26 9.87 19.18 40.83
CA HIS A 26 10.51 17.99 40.26
C HIS A 26 9.55 17.20 39.37
N ARG A 27 8.29 17.02 39.81
CA ARG A 27 7.24 16.38 39.01
C ARG A 27 6.94 17.14 37.72
N ASP A 28 6.87 18.47 37.79
CA ASP A 28 6.60 19.32 36.63
C ASP A 28 7.72 19.20 35.59
N ARG A 29 8.99 19.20 36.01
CA ARG A 29 10.14 18.97 35.12
C ARG A 29 10.12 17.58 34.49
N LEU A 30 9.81 16.54 35.28
CA LEU A 30 9.67 15.18 34.73
C LEU A 30 8.54 15.10 33.72
N GLN A 31 7.42 15.78 33.97
CA GLN A 31 6.30 15.85 33.04
C GLN A 31 6.65 16.62 31.77
N GLU A 32 7.38 17.73 31.88
CA GLU A 32 7.88 18.50 30.73
C GLU A 32 8.84 17.66 29.86
N LEU A 33 9.78 16.95 30.48
CA LEU A 33 10.66 16.00 29.78
C LEU A 33 9.85 14.91 29.06
N ALA A 34 8.87 14.32 29.73
CA ALA A 34 8.01 13.31 29.12
C ALA A 34 7.21 13.86 27.92
N ILE A 35 6.78 15.13 27.97
CA ILE A 35 6.11 15.79 26.84
C ILE A 35 7.10 15.99 25.68
N MET A 36 8.31 16.48 25.96
CA MET A 36 9.35 16.66 24.95
C MET A 36 9.73 15.34 24.28
N ASP A 37 9.89 14.26 25.05
CA ASP A 37 10.19 12.93 24.52
C ASP A 37 9.08 12.45 23.58
N ARG A 38 7.81 12.60 23.96
CA ARG A 38 6.69 12.24 23.07
C ARG A 38 6.63 13.09 21.80
N GLN A 39 6.97 14.38 21.89
CA GLN A 39 7.06 15.23 20.70
C GLN A 39 8.20 14.77 19.78
N MET A 40 9.33 14.36 20.36
CA MET A 40 10.47 13.84 19.61
C MET A 40 10.12 12.51 18.93
N GLU A 41 9.43 11.60 19.62
CA GLU A 41 8.92 10.35 19.04
C GLU A 41 7.97 10.62 17.88
N PHE A 42 7.02 11.53 18.05
CA PHE A 42 6.08 11.92 16.99
C PHE A 42 6.81 12.49 15.77
N SER A 43 7.79 13.37 16.01
CA SER A 43 8.64 13.94 14.95
C SER A 43 9.43 12.85 14.22
N LYS A 44 10.04 11.91 14.96
CA LYS A 44 10.78 10.79 14.40
C LYS A 44 9.90 9.90 13.52
N LEU A 45 8.68 9.58 13.96
CA LEU A 45 7.70 8.84 13.18
C LEU A 45 7.32 9.60 11.91
N GLY A 46 7.03 10.90 12.01
CA GLY A 46 6.73 11.75 10.86
C GLY A 46 7.88 11.80 9.83
N HIS A 47 9.13 11.89 10.30
CA HIS A 47 10.31 11.86 9.44
C HIS A 47 10.51 10.49 8.77
N ALA A 48 10.26 9.39 9.49
CA ALA A 48 10.33 8.04 8.94
C ALA A 48 9.31 7.85 7.81
N HIS A 49 8.06 8.27 8.01
CA HIS A 49 7.02 8.22 6.98
C HIS A 49 7.36 9.07 5.76
N ARG A 50 7.89 10.29 5.97
CA ARG A 50 8.33 11.14 4.85
C ARG A 50 9.48 10.51 4.06
N LEU A 51 10.43 9.86 4.73
CA LEU A 51 11.51 9.14 4.05
C LEU A 51 11.00 7.96 3.25
N GLU A 52 10.00 7.24 3.76
CA GLU A 52 9.34 6.15 3.04
C GLU A 52 8.60 6.67 1.80
N GLU A 53 7.86 7.77 1.91
CA GLU A 53 7.21 8.43 0.78
C GLU A 53 8.22 8.89 -0.28
N ILE A 54 9.33 9.52 0.12
CA ILE A 54 10.41 9.92 -0.79
C ILE A 54 11.02 8.70 -1.49
N ARG A 55 11.23 7.59 -0.79
CA ARG A 55 11.74 6.36 -1.40
C ARG A 55 10.78 5.82 -2.45
N LEU A 56 9.50 5.63 -2.09
CA LEU A 56 8.47 5.12 -2.99
C LEU A 56 8.31 6.00 -4.23
N THR A 57 8.32 7.32 -4.05
CA THR A 57 8.25 8.27 -5.17
C THR A 57 9.52 8.25 -6.02
N SER A 58 10.71 8.13 -5.43
CA SER A 58 11.97 8.03 -6.18
C SER A 58 12.04 6.74 -7.01
N GLU A 59 11.64 5.60 -6.44
CA GLU A 59 11.64 4.30 -7.13
C GLU A 59 10.66 4.31 -8.31
N SER A 60 9.47 4.90 -8.12
CA SER A 60 8.49 5.11 -9.19
C SER A 60 9.05 6.02 -10.30
N ASN A 61 9.67 7.14 -9.91
CA ASN A 61 10.27 8.07 -10.86
C ASN A 61 11.45 7.46 -11.63
N GLU A 62 12.27 6.64 -10.98
CA GLU A 62 13.36 5.91 -11.61
C GLU A 62 12.81 4.89 -12.63
N GLN A 63 11.81 4.10 -12.26
CA GLN A 63 11.13 3.18 -13.20
C GLN A 63 10.56 3.93 -14.41
N ILE A 64 9.89 5.06 -14.17
CA ILE A 64 9.34 5.89 -15.25
C ILE A 64 10.47 6.42 -16.14
N ALA A 65 11.57 6.91 -15.56
CA ALA A 65 12.71 7.44 -16.28
C ALA A 65 13.43 6.37 -17.12
N LEU A 66 13.60 5.16 -16.58
CA LEU A 66 14.14 4.00 -17.30
C LEU A 66 13.26 3.61 -18.49
N ILE A 67 11.93 3.58 -18.30
CA ILE A 67 10.99 3.28 -19.39
C ILE A 67 11.01 4.40 -20.45
N GLN A 68 11.08 5.67 -20.03
CA GLN A 68 11.09 6.81 -20.94
C GLN A 68 12.40 6.93 -21.72
N SER A 69 13.54 6.61 -21.11
CA SER A 69 14.85 6.64 -21.78
C SER A 69 14.95 5.56 -22.86
N GLN A 70 14.34 4.40 -22.65
CA GLN A 70 14.27 3.33 -23.65
C GLN A 70 13.28 3.60 -24.81
N ARG A 71 12.32 4.51 -24.63
CA ARG A 71 11.20 4.72 -25.58
C ARG A 71 11.43 5.74 -26.68
N ARG A 72 12.46 6.59 -26.61
CA ARG A 72 12.61 7.70 -27.57
C ARG A 72 13.69 7.40 -28.60
N VAL A 73 13.27 6.77 -29.71
CA VAL A 73 14.08 6.70 -30.93
C VAL A 73 13.81 7.93 -31.81
N LYS A 74 13.08 8.97 -31.36
CA LYS A 74 12.82 10.24 -32.10
C LYS A 74 12.22 10.07 -33.51
N VAL A 75 11.95 8.84 -33.94
CA VAL A 75 11.38 8.46 -35.23
C VAL A 75 9.95 7.98 -34.96
N LYS A 76 8.98 8.81 -35.36
CA LYS A 76 7.55 8.63 -35.04
C LYS A 76 6.99 7.25 -35.38
N TRP A 77 7.46 6.63 -36.47
CA TRP A 77 7.01 5.29 -36.87
C TRP A 77 7.62 4.17 -36.02
N VAL A 78 8.89 4.28 -35.65
CA VAL A 78 9.57 3.30 -34.78
C VAL A 78 9.01 3.37 -33.36
N ASP A 79 8.81 4.58 -32.83
CA ASP A 79 8.21 4.77 -31.51
C ASP A 79 6.73 4.29 -31.49
N GLY A 80 6.00 4.48 -32.59
CA GLY A 80 4.64 3.94 -32.77
C GLY A 80 4.60 2.41 -32.84
N LEU A 81 5.54 1.79 -33.55
CA LEU A 81 5.68 0.34 -33.61
C LEU A 81 6.08 -0.25 -32.25
N ALA A 82 7.08 0.33 -31.58
CA ALA A 82 7.50 -0.09 -30.24
C ALA A 82 6.37 0.04 -29.20
N GLY A 83 5.56 1.10 -29.32
CA GLY A 83 4.37 1.28 -28.49
C GLY A 83 3.27 0.25 -28.77
N SER A 84 3.14 -0.24 -30.00
CA SER A 84 2.09 -1.17 -30.41
C SER A 84 2.43 -2.64 -30.16
N VAL A 85 3.71 -3.02 -30.00
CA VAL A 85 4.13 -4.42 -29.75
C VAL A 85 3.34 -5.06 -28.60
N ARG A 86 3.20 -4.36 -27.46
CA ARG A 86 2.49 -4.92 -26.29
C ARG A 86 1.00 -5.17 -26.60
N PRO A 87 0.21 -4.18 -27.07
CA PRO A 87 -1.16 -4.40 -27.51
C PRO A 87 -1.31 -5.49 -28.57
N VAL A 88 -0.45 -5.50 -29.59
CA VAL A 88 -0.51 -6.45 -30.70
C VAL A 88 -0.31 -7.88 -30.21
N ILE A 89 0.68 -8.13 -29.35
CA ILE A 89 0.90 -9.45 -28.77
C ILE A 89 -0.31 -9.86 -27.92
N THR A 90 -0.84 -8.95 -27.09
CA THR A 90 -2.03 -9.23 -26.28
C THR A 90 -3.23 -9.62 -27.16
N TYR A 91 -3.55 -8.83 -28.18
CA TYR A 91 -4.65 -9.15 -29.09
C TYR A 91 -4.41 -10.44 -29.87
N ALA A 92 -3.17 -10.73 -30.28
CA ALA A 92 -2.84 -11.99 -30.96
C ALA A 92 -3.07 -13.21 -30.05
N PHE A 93 -2.63 -13.16 -28.79
CA PHE A 93 -2.85 -14.25 -27.83
C PHE A 93 -4.32 -14.42 -27.46
N PHE A 94 -5.05 -13.34 -27.18
CA PHE A 94 -6.48 -13.42 -26.91
C PHE A 94 -7.27 -13.86 -28.14
N GLY A 95 -6.88 -13.43 -29.33
CA GLY A 95 -7.46 -13.85 -30.60
C GLY A 95 -7.23 -15.34 -30.86
N LEU A 96 -6.02 -15.83 -30.64
CA LEU A 96 -5.69 -17.26 -30.73
C LEU A 96 -6.52 -18.07 -29.74
N TYR A 97 -6.61 -17.62 -28.48
CA TYR A 97 -7.43 -18.26 -27.46
C TYR A 97 -8.91 -18.32 -27.87
N ALA A 98 -9.47 -17.21 -28.36
CA ALA A 98 -10.83 -17.16 -28.86
C ALA A 98 -11.05 -18.09 -30.06
N ALA A 99 -10.10 -18.13 -31.00
CA ALA A 99 -10.15 -19.01 -32.17
C ALA A 99 -10.13 -20.50 -31.77
N VAL A 100 -9.29 -20.88 -30.80
CA VAL A 100 -9.25 -22.24 -30.26
C VAL A 100 -10.58 -22.62 -29.61
N LYS A 101 -11.14 -21.73 -28.76
CA LYS A 101 -12.44 -21.98 -28.12
C LYS A 101 -13.60 -22.08 -29.12
N LEU A 102 -13.59 -21.25 -30.16
CA LEU A 102 -14.57 -21.35 -31.25
C LEU A 102 -14.42 -22.64 -32.05
N ALA A 103 -13.18 -23.07 -32.33
CA ALA A 103 -12.92 -24.34 -33.01
C ALA A 103 -13.39 -25.54 -32.16
N SER A 104 -13.13 -25.52 -30.85
CA SER A 104 -13.66 -26.53 -29.92
C SER A 104 -15.18 -26.51 -29.90
N TRP A 105 -15.82 -25.34 -29.83
CA TRP A 105 -17.27 -25.24 -29.89
C TRP A 105 -17.85 -25.83 -31.18
N TYR A 106 -17.25 -25.48 -32.32
CA TYR A 106 -17.64 -26.01 -33.62
C TYR A 106 -17.50 -27.53 -33.69
N SER A 107 -16.39 -28.11 -33.20
CA SER A 107 -16.21 -29.57 -33.20
C SER A 107 -17.25 -30.30 -32.36
N TRP A 108 -17.67 -29.71 -31.23
CA TRP A 108 -18.68 -30.30 -30.37
C TRP A 108 -20.07 -30.22 -30.98
N VAL A 109 -20.46 -29.08 -31.56
CA VAL A 109 -21.78 -28.88 -32.18
C VAL A 109 -21.93 -29.63 -33.50
N ALA A 110 -20.87 -29.71 -34.30
CA ALA A 110 -20.90 -30.40 -35.60
C ALA A 110 -20.69 -31.92 -35.48
N GLY A 111 -19.91 -32.38 -34.50
CA GLY A 111 -19.55 -33.79 -34.34
C GLY A 111 -20.44 -34.59 -33.38
N SER A 112 -21.06 -33.93 -32.42
CA SER A 112 -21.90 -34.55 -31.40
C SER A 112 -23.22 -33.79 -31.39
N ASN A 113 -24.36 -34.43 -31.67
CA ASN A 113 -25.68 -33.77 -31.74
C ASN A 113 -26.19 -33.34 -30.34
N VAL A 114 -25.36 -32.58 -29.62
CA VAL A 114 -25.43 -32.21 -28.22
C VAL A 114 -25.97 -30.77 -28.16
N PRO A 115 -26.90 -30.47 -27.23
CA PRO A 115 -27.39 -29.11 -27.05
C PRO A 115 -26.26 -28.09 -26.87
N THR A 116 -26.37 -26.93 -27.52
CA THR A 116 -25.37 -25.86 -27.50
C THR A 116 -25.03 -25.40 -26.08
N VAL A 117 -25.99 -25.45 -25.16
CA VAL A 117 -25.81 -25.08 -23.76
C VAL A 117 -24.87 -26.04 -23.03
N THR A 118 -25.00 -27.35 -23.23
CA THR A 118 -24.14 -28.34 -22.58
C THR A 118 -22.73 -28.34 -23.16
N ALA A 119 -22.58 -28.07 -24.45
CA ALA A 119 -21.26 -27.86 -25.06
C ALA A 119 -20.53 -26.67 -24.44
N LEU A 120 -21.23 -25.56 -24.16
CA LEU A 120 -20.62 -24.36 -23.60
C LEU A 120 -20.11 -24.56 -22.17
N ILE A 121 -20.88 -25.26 -21.34
CA ILE A 121 -20.46 -25.62 -19.97
C ILE A 121 -19.24 -26.54 -20.02
N HIS A 122 -19.15 -27.42 -21.01
CA HIS A 122 -18.03 -28.36 -21.11
C HIS A 122 -16.74 -27.72 -21.63
N ILE A 123 -16.86 -26.73 -22.52
CA ILE A 123 -15.74 -25.96 -23.08
C ILE A 123 -15.16 -24.99 -22.04
N TRP A 124 -15.99 -24.55 -21.09
CA TRP A 124 -15.60 -23.75 -19.94
C TRP A 124 -14.93 -24.62 -18.89
N SER A 125 -13.61 -24.69 -18.92
CA SER A 125 -12.79 -25.49 -18.01
C SER A 125 -12.34 -24.67 -16.81
N GLY A 126 -11.89 -25.36 -15.75
CA GLY A 126 -11.31 -24.70 -14.58
C GLY A 126 -10.04 -23.88 -14.88
N GLU A 127 -9.32 -24.22 -15.96
CA GLU A 127 -8.18 -23.43 -16.44
C GLU A 127 -8.62 -22.06 -16.99
N ASP A 128 -9.78 -22.00 -17.68
CA ASP A 128 -10.33 -20.76 -18.20
C ASP A 128 -10.83 -19.86 -17.07
N GLU A 129 -11.43 -20.45 -16.03
CA GLU A 129 -11.83 -19.73 -14.82
C GLU A 129 -10.62 -19.12 -14.10
N ALA A 130 -9.53 -19.88 -13.95
CA ALA A 130 -8.28 -19.40 -13.37
C ALA A 130 -7.67 -18.26 -14.20
N LEU A 131 -7.67 -18.39 -15.53
CA LEU A 131 -7.18 -17.36 -16.44
C LEU A 131 -8.03 -16.09 -16.37
N PHE A 132 -9.36 -16.23 -16.30
CA PHE A 132 -10.28 -15.11 -16.16
C PHE A 132 -10.12 -14.42 -14.79
N ALA A 133 -10.00 -15.19 -13.71
CA ALA A 133 -9.73 -14.66 -12.37
C ALA A 133 -8.39 -13.91 -12.31
N ALA A 134 -7.35 -14.41 -12.98
CA ALA A 134 -6.06 -13.72 -13.08
C ALA A 134 -6.17 -12.40 -13.86
N VAL A 135 -6.91 -12.37 -14.98
CA VAL A 135 -7.15 -11.14 -15.76
C VAL A 135 -7.96 -10.13 -14.94
N MET A 136 -9.01 -10.57 -14.24
CA MET A 136 -9.82 -9.71 -13.37
C MET A 136 -9.00 -9.17 -12.20
N SER A 137 -8.17 -10.02 -11.58
CA SER A 137 -7.24 -9.61 -10.53
C SER A 137 -6.20 -8.61 -11.04
N PHE A 138 -5.70 -8.77 -12.26
CA PHE A 138 -4.81 -7.78 -12.86
C PHE A 138 -5.50 -6.42 -13.08
N TRP A 139 -6.72 -6.43 -13.63
CA TRP A 139 -7.45 -5.19 -13.97
C TRP A 139 -7.96 -4.43 -12.75
N PHE A 140 -8.39 -5.15 -11.71
CA PHE A 140 -9.00 -4.58 -10.49
C PHE A 140 -8.11 -4.65 -9.25
N GLY A 141 -7.19 -5.62 -9.16
CA GLY A 141 -6.30 -5.81 -8.02
C GLY A 141 -5.27 -4.69 -7.85
N HIS A 142 -4.80 -4.08 -8.95
CA HIS A 142 -3.91 -2.91 -8.86
C HIS A 142 -4.61 -1.69 -8.24
N ARG A 143 -5.93 -1.53 -8.46
CA ARG A 143 -6.71 -0.45 -7.83
C ARG A 143 -7.04 -0.74 -6.36
N ALA A 144 -7.19 -2.02 -6.00
CA ALA A 144 -7.40 -2.43 -4.61
C ALA A 144 -6.13 -2.27 -3.77
N LEU A 145 -4.95 -2.55 -4.34
CA LEU A 145 -3.66 -2.37 -3.69
C LEU A 145 -3.31 -0.90 -3.44
N ASN A 146 -3.67 0.00 -4.35
CA ASN A 146 -3.44 1.45 -4.19
C ASN A 146 -4.38 2.14 -3.17
N ARG A 147 -5.33 1.43 -2.56
CA ARG A 147 -6.25 1.98 -1.55
C ARG A 147 -5.88 1.60 -0.10
N LYS A 148 -4.95 0.65 0.08
CA LYS A 148 -4.51 0.17 1.41
C LYS A 148 -3.05 0.50 1.75
N ARG A 149 -2.37 1.26 0.89
CA ARG A 149 -1.15 2.00 1.22
C ARG A 149 -1.51 3.47 1.28
#